data_AF-A0A5R9P1I1-F1
#
_entry.id   AF-A0A5R9P1I1-F1
#
_cell.length_a   1.000
_cell.length_b   1.000
_cell.length_c   1.000
_cell.angle_alpha   90.00
_cell.angle_beta   90.00
_cell.angle_gamma   90.00
#
_symmetry.space_group_name_H-M   'P 1'
#
loop_
_entity.id
_entity.type
_entity.pdbx_description
1 polymer ?
#
loop_
_entity_poly.entity_id
_entity_poly.type
_entity_poly.pdbx_seq_one_letter_code
_entity_poly.pdbx_strand_id
1 'polypeptide(L)'
;MADKGVADQGSLAITARSDGNRWYGRVSIPDSVAKEAGFQEGVRISARCCDGRIVIQQDDKGPIKFPAKTGKGNPRHAFEAATTTLGLKEMILPQTATKIQIEDGKIILVVADEYLASVIKPRKKTKKEPKLRSNSAPARSTYFPVTGAYGAAAAVLTDANRAGKQVRPMGIVEIINLLKEHGKVIEIFGPRMFKINKKSATISDLLEAANEVTKSNESNKIILIAD
;
A
#
# COMPACT_ATOMS: atom_id res chain seq x y z
N MET A 1 25.35 -9.81 16.75
CA MET A 1 24.37 -10.06 15.67
C MET A 1 24.77 -9.20 14.49
N ALA A 2 24.93 -9.76 13.29
CA ALA A 2 25.25 -8.96 12.10
C ALA A 2 24.02 -8.12 11.70
N ASP A 3 24.24 -6.87 11.31
CA ASP A 3 23.17 -6.00 10.84
C ASP A 3 22.79 -6.43 9.42
N LYS A 4 21.63 -7.09 9.27
CA LYS A 4 21.16 -7.57 7.98
C LYS A 4 20.85 -6.39 7.07
N GLY A 5 21.28 -6.47 5.81
CA GLY A 5 21.14 -5.38 4.84
C GLY A 5 19.68 -4.99 4.57
N VAL A 6 19.48 -3.83 3.95
CA VAL A 6 18.14 -3.24 3.66
C VAL A 6 17.18 -4.22 2.96
N ALA A 7 17.69 -5.18 2.19
CA ALA A 7 16.91 -6.23 1.54
C ALA A 7 16.09 -7.10 2.52
N ASP A 8 16.61 -7.37 3.72
CA ASP A 8 15.96 -8.23 4.74
C ASP A 8 15.01 -7.45 5.67
N GLN A 9 14.86 -6.14 5.48
CA GLN A 9 13.88 -5.37 6.24
C GLN A 9 12.45 -5.76 5.84
N GLY A 10 11.57 -5.81 6.85
CA GLY A 10 10.13 -5.89 6.69
C GLY A 10 9.54 -4.58 6.20
N SER A 11 8.23 -4.56 5.98
CA SER A 11 7.50 -3.30 5.92
C SER A 11 6.10 -3.44 6.52
N LEU A 12 5.66 -2.37 7.16
CA LEU A 12 4.31 -2.20 7.68
C LEU A 12 3.63 -1.05 6.93
N ALA A 13 2.36 -1.22 6.59
CA ALA A 13 1.47 -0.14 6.19
C ALA A 13 0.17 -0.26 6.98
N ILE A 14 -0.52 0.85 7.24
CA ILE A 14 -1.86 0.84 7.85
C ILE A 14 -2.80 1.59 6.91
N THR A 15 -3.86 0.91 6.51
CA THR A 15 -4.83 1.42 5.53
C THR A 15 -6.25 1.35 6.07
N ALA A 16 -7.02 2.39 5.79
CA ALA A 16 -8.46 2.39 5.94
C ALA A 16 -9.13 1.65 4.77
N ARG A 17 -10.21 0.94 5.07
CA ARG A 17 -11.16 0.37 4.10
C ARG A 17 -12.58 0.71 4.54
N SER A 18 -13.50 0.75 3.58
CA SER A 18 -14.89 1.13 3.82
C SER A 18 -14.98 2.49 4.53
N ASP A 19 -14.31 3.49 3.95
CA ASP A 19 -14.37 4.91 4.36
C ASP A 19 -13.96 5.15 5.82
N GLY A 20 -12.91 4.46 6.27
CA GLY A 20 -12.39 4.59 7.65
C GLY A 20 -13.06 3.67 8.68
N ASN A 21 -14.11 2.93 8.32
CA ASN A 21 -14.81 2.03 9.26
C ASN A 21 -14.05 0.73 9.55
N ARG A 22 -13.05 0.36 8.75
CA ARG A 22 -12.23 -0.83 8.97
C ARG A 22 -10.77 -0.55 8.70
N TRP A 23 -9.93 -0.70 9.71
CA TRP A 23 -8.50 -0.49 9.62
C TRP A 23 -7.75 -1.82 9.51
N TYR A 24 -6.81 -1.88 8.57
CA TYR A 24 -5.98 -3.05 8.31
C TYR A 24 -4.50 -2.68 8.32
N GLY A 25 -3.72 -3.43 9.10
CA GLY A 25 -2.27 -3.45 8.96
C GLY A 25 -1.89 -4.44 7.87
N ARG A 26 -1.14 -3.99 6.86
CA ARG A 26 -0.50 -4.82 5.85
C ARG A 26 0.94 -5.07 6.26
N VAL A 27 1.29 -6.33 6.45
CA VAL A 27 2.65 -6.78 6.78
C VAL A 27 3.27 -7.40 5.54
N SER A 28 4.50 -7.01 5.19
CA SER A 28 5.26 -7.60 4.10
C SER A 28 6.65 -8.06 4.55
N ILE A 29 6.92 -9.35 4.30
CA ILE A 29 8.08 -10.10 4.79
C ILE A 29 8.91 -10.56 3.57
N PRO A 30 10.25 -10.39 3.56
CA PRO A 30 11.12 -10.96 2.53
C PRO A 30 11.02 -12.49 2.42
N ASP A 31 11.16 -13.07 1.22
CA ASP A 31 11.28 -14.53 1.01
C ASP A 31 12.49 -15.12 1.74
N SER A 32 13.59 -14.36 1.90
CA SER A 32 14.77 -14.75 2.70
C SER A 32 14.38 -15.02 4.16
N VAL A 33 13.81 -14.00 4.81
CA VAL A 33 13.31 -14.01 6.19
C VAL A 33 12.24 -15.09 6.40
N ALA A 34 11.29 -15.23 5.46
CA ALA A 34 10.24 -16.24 5.55
C ALA A 34 10.83 -17.67 5.55
N LYS A 35 11.77 -17.96 4.64
CA LYS A 35 12.46 -19.25 4.57
C LYS A 35 13.33 -19.53 5.80
N GLU A 36 14.05 -18.53 6.29
CA GLU A 36 14.90 -18.64 7.50
C GLU A 36 14.06 -18.98 8.74
N ALA A 37 12.84 -18.44 8.84
CA ALA A 37 11.87 -18.81 9.87
C ALA A 37 11.02 -20.06 9.52
N GLY A 38 11.32 -20.77 8.43
CA GLY A 38 10.66 -22.01 8.01
C GLY A 38 9.23 -21.85 7.44
N PHE A 39 8.78 -20.63 7.13
CA PHE A 39 7.45 -20.38 6.57
C PHE A 39 7.39 -20.77 5.09
N GLN A 40 6.27 -21.36 4.69
CA GLN A 40 5.97 -21.71 3.31
C GLN A 40 4.61 -21.16 2.89
N GLU A 41 4.38 -21.01 1.59
CA GLU A 41 3.07 -20.62 1.07
C GLU A 41 1.97 -21.60 1.53
N GLY A 42 0.80 -21.06 1.89
CA GLY A 42 -0.38 -21.86 2.24
C GLY A 42 -0.42 -22.37 3.68
N VAL A 43 0.70 -22.40 4.42
CA VAL A 43 0.70 -22.75 5.85
C VAL A 43 -0.17 -21.77 6.63
N ARG A 44 -0.80 -22.23 7.71
CA ARG A 44 -1.59 -21.33 8.55
C ARG A 44 -0.72 -20.64 9.57
N ILE A 45 -1.02 -19.38 9.82
CA ILE A 45 -0.26 -18.52 10.73
C ILE A 45 -1.20 -17.79 11.70
N SER A 46 -0.65 -17.45 12.86
CA SER A 46 -1.22 -16.44 13.75
C SER A 46 -0.27 -15.25 13.82
N ALA A 47 -0.85 -14.04 13.75
CA ALA A 47 -0.16 -12.78 13.90
C ALA A 47 -0.83 -11.99 15.04
N ARG A 48 -0.06 -11.55 16.03
CA ARG A 48 -0.55 -10.84 17.22
C ARG A 48 0.47 -9.79 17.68
N CYS A 49 0.01 -8.74 18.36
CA CYS A 49 0.93 -7.86 19.09
C CYS A 49 1.23 -8.44 20.47
N CYS A 50 2.52 -8.50 20.81
CA CYS A 50 3.06 -8.80 22.13
C CYS A 50 4.17 -7.78 22.41
N ASP A 51 4.04 -7.01 23.51
CA ASP A 51 5.06 -6.08 24.01
C ASP A 51 5.65 -5.14 22.94
N GLY A 52 4.75 -4.55 22.14
CA GLY A 52 5.09 -3.62 21.06
C GLY A 52 5.63 -4.25 19.78
N ARG A 53 5.65 -5.58 19.69
CA ARG A 53 6.13 -6.33 18.52
C ARG A 53 4.98 -7.12 17.89
N ILE A 54 4.88 -7.11 16.56
CA ILE A 54 4.00 -8.06 15.87
C ILE A 54 4.75 -9.38 15.76
N VAL A 55 4.31 -10.37 16.53
CA VAL A 55 4.82 -11.74 16.50
C VAL A 55 3.96 -12.56 15.54
N ILE A 56 4.62 -13.21 14.58
CA ILE A 56 4.03 -14.09 13.59
C ILE A 56 4.62 -15.48 13.77
N GLN A 57 3.75 -16.47 13.95
CA GLN A 57 4.14 -17.86 14.14
C GLN A 57 3.23 -18.79 13.33
N GLN A 58 3.75 -19.95 12.95
CA GLN A 58 2.96 -21.01 12.33
C GLN A 58 1.94 -21.55 13.36
N ASP A 59 0.72 -21.82 12.91
CA ASP A 59 -0.41 -22.25 13.72
C ASP A 59 -1.41 -22.95 12.80
N ASP A 60 -1.56 -24.27 12.88
CA ASP A 60 -2.47 -25.05 12.02
C ASP A 60 -3.94 -24.63 12.11
N LYS A 61 -4.31 -23.94 13.20
CA LYS A 61 -5.66 -23.38 13.44
C LYS A 61 -5.68 -21.86 13.24
N GLY A 62 -4.58 -21.30 12.74
CA GLY A 62 -4.35 -19.89 12.48
C GLY A 62 -5.38 -19.29 11.52
N PRO A 63 -5.87 -18.07 11.78
CA PRO A 63 -6.93 -17.45 10.97
C PRO A 63 -6.45 -17.03 9.57
N ILE A 64 -5.14 -16.90 9.35
CA ILE A 64 -4.53 -16.40 8.12
C ILE A 64 -3.78 -17.55 7.44
N LYS A 65 -3.94 -17.72 6.12
CA LYS A 65 -3.03 -18.52 5.32
C LYS A 65 -1.85 -17.65 4.89
N PHE A 66 -0.63 -18.16 5.00
CA PHE A 66 0.56 -17.46 4.55
C PHE A 66 0.50 -17.29 3.02
N PRO A 67 0.64 -16.06 2.51
CA PRO A 67 0.38 -15.77 1.10
C PRO A 67 1.53 -16.23 0.22
N ALA A 68 1.24 -16.39 -1.08
CA ALA A 68 2.26 -16.52 -2.11
C ALA A 68 3.23 -15.34 -2.08
N LYS A 69 4.49 -15.59 -2.48
CA LYS A 69 5.45 -14.50 -2.68
C LYS A 69 5.21 -13.77 -3.99
N THR A 70 5.43 -12.47 -3.97
CA THR A 70 5.24 -11.57 -5.11
C THR A 70 6.46 -10.67 -5.29
N GLY A 71 6.72 -10.22 -6.53
CA GLY A 71 7.91 -9.44 -6.91
C GLY A 71 9.07 -10.31 -7.42
N LYS A 72 9.67 -9.93 -8.56
CA LYS A 72 10.78 -10.68 -9.19
C LYS A 72 12.16 -10.36 -8.59
N GLY A 73 12.48 -9.07 -8.40
CA GLY A 73 13.79 -8.63 -7.90
C GLY A 73 13.92 -8.58 -6.38
N ASN A 74 12.81 -8.39 -5.66
CA ASN A 74 12.74 -8.49 -4.20
C ASN A 74 11.44 -9.27 -3.86
N PRO A 75 11.49 -10.61 -3.79
CA PRO A 75 10.33 -11.44 -3.54
C PRO A 75 9.86 -11.34 -2.09
N ARG A 76 8.56 -11.05 -1.89
CA ARG A 76 7.97 -10.83 -0.56
C ARG A 76 6.60 -11.47 -0.38
N HIS A 77 6.34 -11.99 0.81
CA HIS A 77 5.04 -12.46 1.28
C HIS A 77 4.30 -11.29 1.94
N ALA A 78 3.09 -10.96 1.49
CA ALA A 78 2.34 -9.82 2.02
C ALA A 78 0.90 -10.20 2.38
N PHE A 79 0.54 -10.05 3.66
CA PHE A 79 -0.82 -10.32 4.15
C PHE A 79 -1.37 -9.10 4.91
N GLU A 80 -2.67 -9.13 5.16
CA GLU A 80 -3.38 -8.08 5.87
C GLU A 80 -4.19 -8.68 7.02
N ALA A 81 -4.20 -8.00 8.16
CA ALA A 81 -5.08 -8.29 9.27
C ALA A 81 -5.63 -6.99 9.86
N ALA A 82 -6.76 -7.07 10.57
CA ALA A 82 -7.31 -5.89 11.23
C ALA A 82 -6.29 -5.30 12.21
N THR A 83 -6.21 -3.97 12.31
CA THR A 83 -5.29 -3.29 13.25
C THR A 83 -5.47 -3.78 14.69
N THR A 84 -6.71 -4.03 15.10
CA THR A 84 -7.06 -4.65 16.40
C THR A 84 -6.47 -6.04 16.63
N THR A 85 -6.15 -6.80 15.57
CA THR A 85 -5.47 -8.10 15.67
C THR A 85 -3.95 -7.92 15.74
N LEU A 86 -3.41 -6.90 15.10
CA LEU A 86 -1.98 -6.55 15.07
C LEU A 86 -1.57 -5.54 16.15
N GLY A 87 -2.48 -5.13 17.06
CA GLY A 87 -2.22 -4.15 18.11
C GLY A 87 -1.87 -2.74 17.61
N LEU A 88 -2.33 -2.36 16.42
CA LEU A 88 -1.98 -1.10 15.75
C LEU A 88 -3.06 -0.03 15.95
N LYS A 89 -2.67 1.25 15.89
CA LYS A 89 -3.59 2.39 15.84
C LYS A 89 -4.40 2.40 14.54
N GLU A 90 -5.56 3.03 14.63
CA GLU A 90 -6.44 3.33 13.50
C GLU A 90 -5.98 4.66 12.87
N MET A 91 -4.93 4.59 12.04
CA MET A 91 -4.29 5.75 11.38
C MET A 91 -3.76 5.37 10.00
N ILE A 92 -3.59 6.35 9.11
CA ILE A 92 -2.91 6.10 7.82
C ILE A 92 -1.41 6.02 8.06
N LEU A 93 -0.80 4.90 7.66
CA LEU A 93 0.65 4.71 7.62
C LEU A 93 1.00 4.23 6.20
N PRO A 94 1.72 5.03 5.39
CA PRO A 94 2.32 4.58 4.15
C PRO A 94 3.20 3.33 4.35
N GLN A 95 3.59 2.65 3.29
CA GLN A 95 4.44 1.46 3.42
C GLN A 95 5.85 1.85 3.90
N THR A 96 6.08 1.70 5.20
CA THR A 96 7.32 2.07 5.89
C THR A 96 8.13 0.82 6.19
N ALA A 97 9.46 0.90 6.00
CA ALA A 97 10.37 -0.19 6.34
C ALA A 97 10.35 -0.46 7.85
N THR A 98 10.57 -1.72 8.24
CA THR A 98 10.45 -2.16 9.65
C THR A 98 11.47 -3.24 9.94
N LYS A 99 12.11 -3.17 11.11
CA LYS A 99 13.10 -4.16 11.52
C LYS A 99 12.39 -5.49 11.79
N ILE A 100 12.92 -6.56 11.18
CA ILE A 100 12.51 -7.93 11.48
C ILE A 100 13.61 -8.63 12.28
N GLN A 101 13.18 -9.43 13.24
CA GLN A 101 13.97 -10.42 13.95
C GLN A 101 13.33 -11.81 13.76
N ILE A 102 14.14 -12.86 13.87
CA ILE A 102 13.66 -14.24 13.86
C ILE A 102 14.13 -14.88 15.17
N GLU A 103 13.18 -15.40 15.95
CA GLU A 103 13.41 -16.03 17.25
C GLU A 103 12.51 -17.28 17.32
N ASP A 104 13.08 -18.45 17.60
CA ASP A 104 12.37 -19.74 17.69
C ASP A 104 11.42 -20.07 16.50
N GLY A 105 11.84 -19.77 15.27
CA GLY A 105 11.02 -19.97 14.07
C GLY A 105 9.80 -19.02 13.98
N LYS A 106 9.76 -17.96 14.80
CA LYS A 106 8.77 -16.88 14.75
C LYS A 106 9.38 -15.67 14.04
N ILE A 107 8.57 -14.95 13.29
CA ILE A 107 8.94 -13.69 12.64
C ILE A 107 8.42 -12.56 13.52
N ILE A 108 9.33 -11.72 14.01
CA ILE A 108 9.03 -10.64 14.95
C ILE A 108 9.28 -9.31 14.24
N LEU A 109 8.24 -8.52 14.06
CA LEU A 109 8.35 -7.16 13.52
C LEU A 109 8.35 -6.16 14.68
N VAL A 110 9.41 -5.35 14.75
CA VAL A 110 9.50 -4.24 15.71
C VAL A 110 8.69 -3.07 15.17
N VAL A 111 7.63 -2.69 15.88
CA VAL A 111 6.74 -1.57 15.50
C VAL A 111 7.09 -0.37 16.37
N ALA A 112 7.14 0.83 15.79
CA ALA A 112 7.35 2.05 16.55
C ALA A 112 6.14 2.39 17.42
N ASP A 113 6.36 2.89 18.64
CA ASP A 113 5.31 3.17 19.64
C ASP A 113 4.23 4.14 19.13
N GLU A 114 4.61 5.05 18.23
CA GLU A 114 3.68 5.95 17.55
C GLU A 114 2.58 5.23 16.75
N TYR A 115 2.79 3.97 16.32
CA TYR A 115 1.81 3.16 15.58
C TYR A 115 1.08 2.13 16.45
N LEU A 116 1.45 1.94 17.72
CA LEU A 116 0.87 0.95 18.62
C LEU A 116 -0.41 1.46 19.30
N ALA A 117 -1.46 0.63 19.34
CA ALA A 117 -2.71 0.97 20.00
C ALA A 117 -2.50 1.13 21.52
N SER A 118 -2.71 2.35 22.04
CA SER A 118 -2.60 2.68 23.47
C SER A 118 -3.61 1.96 24.35
N VAL A 119 -4.70 1.44 23.77
CA VAL A 119 -5.70 0.62 24.46
C VAL A 119 -6.04 -0.58 23.59
N ILE A 120 -5.64 -1.78 24.02
CA ILE A 120 -6.09 -3.04 23.40
C ILE A 120 -7.57 -3.23 23.75
N LYS A 121 -8.47 -2.71 22.90
CA LYS A 121 -9.93 -2.89 23.05
C LYS A 121 -10.24 -4.39 23.20
N PRO A 122 -10.77 -4.86 24.34
CA PRO A 122 -10.99 -6.28 24.54
C PRO A 122 -12.03 -6.80 23.53
N ARG A 123 -11.71 -7.91 22.85
CA ARG A 123 -12.65 -8.60 21.94
C ARG A 123 -13.91 -9.02 22.72
N LYS A 124 -15.00 -8.26 22.60
CA LYS A 124 -16.32 -8.72 23.03
C LYS A 124 -16.64 -10.04 22.31
N LYS A 125 -16.61 -11.15 23.05
CA LYS A 125 -17.12 -12.44 22.59
C LYS A 125 -18.64 -12.38 22.53
N THR A 126 -19.19 -11.81 21.45
CA THR A 126 -20.65 -11.84 21.23
C THR A 126 -21.06 -13.28 20.95
N LYS A 127 -21.64 -13.93 21.97
CA LYS A 127 -22.23 -15.27 21.87
C LYS A 127 -23.30 -15.24 20.77
N LYS A 128 -23.16 -16.07 19.73
CA LYS A 128 -24.15 -16.15 18.65
C LYS A 128 -25.45 -16.74 19.19
N GLU A 129 -26.47 -15.92 19.30
CA GLU A 129 -27.86 -16.39 19.23
C GLU A 129 -28.34 -16.40 17.76
N PRO A 130 -29.27 -17.30 17.39
CA PRO A 130 -29.72 -17.44 16.02
C PRO A 130 -30.55 -16.23 15.57
N LYS A 131 -30.30 -15.78 14.34
CA LYS A 131 -30.93 -14.57 13.78
C LYS A 131 -32.42 -14.78 13.47
N LEU A 132 -33.29 -13.98 14.10
CA LEU A 132 -34.53 -13.55 13.46
C LEU A 132 -34.18 -12.55 12.34
N ARG A 133 -34.70 -12.79 11.13
CA ARG A 133 -34.50 -11.92 9.97
C ARG A 133 -35.51 -10.77 10.00
N SER A 134 -35.07 -9.54 10.24
CA SER A 134 -35.79 -8.35 9.78
C SER A 134 -35.24 -7.93 8.42
N ASN A 135 -36.09 -7.98 7.39
CA ASN A 135 -35.78 -7.45 6.07
C ASN A 135 -36.01 -5.93 6.09
N SER A 136 -34.93 -5.15 6.04
CA SER A 136 -34.98 -3.79 5.49
C SER A 136 -33.64 -3.43 4.85
N ALA A 137 -33.71 -2.93 3.62
CA ALA A 137 -32.57 -2.44 2.85
C ALA A 137 -33.07 -1.35 1.87
N PRO A 138 -32.23 -0.40 1.46
CA PRO A 138 -31.42 0.43 2.33
C PRO A 138 -31.54 1.92 1.96
N ALA A 139 -31.46 2.83 2.95
CA ALA A 139 -31.19 4.24 2.65
C ALA A 139 -29.69 4.41 2.36
N ARG A 140 -29.34 4.74 1.12
CA ARG A 140 -27.97 5.17 0.77
C ARG A 140 -27.77 6.63 1.18
N SER A 141 -26.79 6.91 2.03
CA SER A 141 -26.24 8.25 2.20
C SER A 141 -24.82 8.32 1.63
N THR A 142 -24.58 9.40 0.91
CA THR A 142 -23.47 9.80 0.05
C THR A 142 -22.06 9.71 0.63
N TYR A 143 -21.09 9.51 -0.27
CA TYR A 143 -19.64 9.50 -0.04
C TYR A 143 -19.08 10.83 0.49
N PHE A 144 -17.98 10.75 1.25
CA PHE A 144 -17.10 11.88 1.60
C PHE A 144 -15.79 11.83 0.80
N PRO A 145 -15.33 12.95 0.22
CA PRO A 145 -13.96 13.10 -0.28
C PRO A 145 -13.10 14.00 0.63
N VAL A 146 -11.99 13.47 1.17
CA VAL A 146 -10.86 14.18 1.82
C VAL A 146 -9.57 13.33 1.64
N THR A 147 -8.41 13.74 1.10
CA THR A 147 -8.01 14.84 0.17
C THR A 147 -6.77 14.41 -0.65
N GLY A 148 -6.44 15.11 -1.75
CA GLY A 148 -5.08 15.10 -2.37
C GLY A 148 -5.00 14.63 -3.82
N ALA A 149 -5.69 13.55 -4.19
CA ALA A 149 -5.85 13.07 -5.56
C ALA A 149 -7.14 12.27 -5.67
N TYR A 150 -8.14 12.77 -6.39
CA TYR A 150 -9.49 12.17 -6.40
C TYR A 150 -9.84 11.45 -7.70
N GLY A 151 -10.83 10.57 -7.61
CA GLY A 151 -11.47 9.94 -8.77
C GLY A 151 -10.59 8.89 -9.46
N ALA A 152 -10.66 8.85 -10.79
CA ALA A 152 -10.03 7.82 -11.61
C ALA A 152 -8.51 7.69 -11.37
N ALA A 153 -7.81 8.78 -11.06
CA ALA A 153 -6.38 8.76 -10.75
C ALA A 153 -6.05 7.86 -9.55
N ALA A 154 -6.82 7.93 -8.46
CA ALA A 154 -6.63 7.10 -7.27
C ALA A 154 -6.91 5.61 -7.54
N ALA A 155 -7.89 5.31 -8.39
CA ALA A 155 -8.17 3.94 -8.83
C ALA A 155 -7.02 3.38 -9.68
N VAL A 156 -6.54 4.15 -10.66
CA VAL A 156 -5.40 3.77 -11.52
C VAL A 156 -4.11 3.59 -10.70
N LEU A 157 -3.84 4.46 -9.74
CA LEU A 157 -2.74 4.31 -8.77
C LEU A 157 -2.86 3.00 -7.98
N THR A 158 -4.07 2.66 -7.52
CA THR A 158 -4.31 1.44 -6.75
C THR A 158 -4.12 0.18 -7.59
N ASP A 159 -4.62 0.16 -8.82
CA ASP A 159 -4.50 -1.00 -9.72
C ASP A 159 -3.10 -1.16 -10.32
N ALA A 160 -2.39 -0.07 -10.63
CA ALA A 160 -0.99 -0.12 -11.04
C ALA A 160 -0.11 -0.72 -9.92
N ASN A 161 -0.27 -0.24 -8.68
CA ASN A 161 0.44 -0.78 -7.52
C ASN A 161 0.06 -2.26 -7.24
N ARG A 162 -1.20 -2.65 -7.43
CA ARG A 162 -1.66 -4.05 -7.37
C ARG A 162 -0.96 -4.93 -8.40
N ALA A 163 -0.71 -4.40 -9.60
CA ALA A 163 0.05 -5.07 -10.67
C ALA A 163 1.58 -5.00 -10.51
N GLY A 164 2.09 -4.38 -9.44
CA GLY A 164 3.54 -4.20 -9.22
C GLY A 164 4.19 -3.15 -10.13
N LYS A 165 3.39 -2.27 -10.75
CA LYS A 165 3.86 -1.12 -11.53
C LYS A 165 3.90 0.11 -10.62
N GLN A 166 5.04 0.79 -10.53
CA GLN A 166 5.05 2.14 -9.97
C GLN A 166 4.55 3.09 -11.06
N VAL A 167 3.63 3.97 -10.71
CA VAL A 167 3.18 5.05 -11.60
C VAL A 167 3.32 6.36 -10.84
N ARG A 168 3.85 7.38 -11.51
CA ARG A 168 4.05 8.71 -10.95
C ARG A 168 2.86 9.59 -11.34
N PRO A 169 1.96 9.93 -10.40
CA PRO A 169 0.92 10.90 -10.67
C PRO A 169 1.55 12.28 -10.81
N MET A 170 1.19 13.02 -11.85
CA MET A 170 1.59 14.41 -12.04
C MET A 170 0.43 15.23 -12.63
N GLY A 171 0.28 16.48 -12.21
CA GLY A 171 -0.62 17.46 -12.82
C GLY A 171 -0.04 18.06 -14.11
N ILE A 172 -0.87 18.77 -14.89
CA ILE A 172 -0.43 19.41 -16.15
C ILE A 172 0.74 20.37 -15.91
N VAL A 173 0.67 21.18 -14.85
CA VAL A 173 1.70 22.19 -14.52
C VAL A 173 3.03 21.52 -14.18
N GLU A 174 3.00 20.41 -13.43
CA GLU A 174 4.19 19.65 -13.04
C GLU A 174 4.86 19.00 -14.25
N ILE A 175 4.06 18.44 -15.18
CA ILE A 175 4.56 17.88 -16.45
C ILE A 175 5.23 18.97 -17.30
N ILE A 176 4.66 20.18 -17.37
CA ILE A 176 5.25 21.31 -18.09
C ILE A 176 6.58 21.74 -17.46
N ASN A 177 6.66 21.80 -16.13
CA ASN A 177 7.89 22.16 -15.42
C ASN A 177 9.00 21.11 -15.63
N LEU A 178 8.67 19.83 -15.47
CA LEU A 178 9.58 18.70 -15.73
C LEU A 178 10.17 18.75 -17.15
N LEU A 179 9.34 19.04 -18.16
CA LEU A 179 9.80 19.14 -19.54
C LEU A 179 10.70 20.37 -19.78
N LYS A 180 10.43 21.50 -19.11
CA LYS A 180 11.29 22.70 -19.14
C LYS A 180 12.64 22.46 -18.48
N GLU A 181 12.68 21.76 -17.33
CA GLU A 181 13.94 21.35 -16.65
C GLU A 181 14.85 20.53 -17.57
N HIS A 182 14.25 19.71 -18.46
CA HIS A 182 14.95 18.92 -19.46
C HIS A 182 15.12 19.66 -20.81
N GLY A 183 15.04 21.00 -20.82
CA GLY A 183 15.38 21.84 -21.95
C GLY A 183 14.35 21.89 -23.09
N LYS A 184 13.12 21.41 -22.89
CA LYS A 184 12.03 21.57 -23.88
C LYS A 184 11.38 22.94 -23.71
N VAL A 185 11.17 23.66 -24.81
CA VAL A 185 10.43 24.93 -24.80
C VAL A 185 8.94 24.64 -24.93
N ILE A 186 8.16 25.03 -23.91
CA ILE A 186 6.70 24.85 -23.88
C ILE A 186 5.98 26.19 -23.83
N GLU A 187 5.12 26.41 -24.82
CA GLU A 187 4.19 27.53 -24.93
C GLU A 187 2.76 27.00 -24.69
N ILE A 188 1.95 27.72 -23.91
CA ILE A 188 0.56 27.35 -23.60
C ILE A 188 -0.36 28.23 -24.47
N PHE A 189 -1.14 27.60 -25.35
CA PHE A 189 -2.09 28.28 -26.24
C PHE A 189 -3.55 28.17 -25.76
N GLY A 190 -3.84 27.22 -24.86
CA GLY A 190 -5.15 27.08 -24.24
C GLY A 190 -5.20 25.88 -23.29
N PRO A 191 -6.35 25.60 -22.65
CA PRO A 191 -6.47 24.60 -21.58
C PRO A 191 -6.08 23.16 -21.96
N ARG A 192 -6.04 22.84 -23.26
CA ARG A 192 -5.66 21.51 -23.79
C ARG A 192 -4.69 21.60 -24.99
N MET A 193 -4.14 22.78 -25.27
CA MET A 193 -3.38 23.09 -26.49
C MET A 193 -2.05 23.75 -26.14
N PHE A 194 -0.97 23.17 -26.62
CA PHE A 194 0.40 23.54 -26.28
C PHE A 194 1.24 23.61 -27.55
N LYS A 195 2.44 24.20 -27.46
CA LYS A 195 3.53 23.89 -28.40
C LYS A 195 4.72 23.36 -27.64
N ILE A 196 5.32 22.29 -28.15
CA ILE A 196 6.60 21.75 -27.68
C ILE A 196 7.61 21.99 -28.81
N ASN A 197 8.68 22.75 -28.53
CA ASN A 197 9.72 23.09 -29.51
C ASN A 197 9.14 23.62 -30.84
N LYS A 198 8.21 24.58 -30.75
CA LYS A 198 7.47 25.23 -31.87
C LYS A 198 6.48 24.34 -32.64
N LYS A 199 6.37 23.03 -32.35
CA LYS A 199 5.33 22.14 -32.92
C LYS A 199 4.09 22.14 -32.03
N SER A 200 2.89 22.19 -32.61
CA SER A 200 1.62 22.03 -31.89
C SER A 200 1.54 20.66 -31.22
N ALA A 201 1.04 20.63 -29.99
CA ALA A 201 0.98 19.47 -29.13
C ALA A 201 -0.29 19.46 -28.29
N THR A 202 -0.83 18.27 -28.06
CA THR A 202 -1.96 17.97 -27.18
C THR A 202 -1.47 17.53 -25.79
N ILE A 203 -2.41 17.27 -24.88
CA ILE A 203 -2.13 16.68 -23.56
C ILE A 203 -1.47 15.28 -23.69
N SER A 204 -1.84 14.48 -24.68
CA SER A 204 -1.25 13.16 -24.91
C SER A 204 0.23 13.28 -25.30
N ASP A 205 0.55 14.24 -26.17
CA ASP A 205 1.92 14.48 -26.64
C ASP A 205 2.83 15.01 -25.50
N LEU A 206 2.28 15.82 -24.58
CA LEU A 206 2.98 16.22 -23.36
C LEU A 206 3.32 15.02 -22.46
N LEU A 207 2.36 14.12 -22.25
CA LEU A 207 2.55 12.91 -21.44
C LEU A 207 3.58 11.96 -22.06
N GLU A 208 3.53 11.78 -23.38
CA GLU A 208 4.49 10.94 -24.11
C GLU A 208 5.90 11.53 -24.03
N ALA A 209 6.06 12.83 -24.33
CA ALA A 209 7.32 13.53 -24.20
C ALA A 209 7.89 13.48 -22.77
N ALA A 210 7.05 13.59 -21.73
CA ALA A 210 7.49 13.52 -20.34
C ALA A 210 7.98 12.11 -19.96
N ASN A 211 7.31 11.07 -20.45
CA ASN A 211 7.73 9.68 -20.26
C ASN A 211 9.02 9.36 -21.05
N GLU A 212 9.16 9.87 -22.27
CA GLU A 212 10.37 9.73 -23.09
C GLU A 212 11.59 10.36 -22.38
N VAL A 213 11.45 11.63 -21.99
CA VAL A 213 12.51 12.43 -21.34
C VAL A 213 12.96 11.82 -20.02
N THR A 214 12.03 11.31 -19.21
CA THR A 214 12.36 10.65 -17.93
C THR A 214 12.75 9.16 -18.07
N LYS A 215 12.86 8.65 -19.31
CA LYS A 215 13.14 7.24 -19.63
C LYS A 215 12.20 6.27 -18.90
N SER A 216 10.93 6.64 -18.78
CA SER A 216 9.90 5.86 -18.10
C SER A 216 9.68 4.52 -18.79
N ASN A 217 9.82 3.44 -18.02
CA ASN A 217 9.44 2.09 -18.42
C ASN A 217 8.00 1.76 -17.94
N GLU A 218 7.46 0.59 -18.31
CA GLU A 218 6.12 0.18 -17.86
C GLU A 218 5.94 0.16 -16.33
N SER A 219 7.03 0.02 -15.60
CA SER A 219 7.07 -0.02 -14.13
C SER A 219 7.30 1.35 -13.48
N ASN A 220 7.41 2.45 -14.23
CA ASN A 220 7.66 3.79 -13.70
C ASN A 220 7.03 4.90 -14.58
N LYS A 221 5.83 4.66 -15.12
CA LYS A 221 5.15 5.53 -16.08
C LYS A 221 4.49 6.73 -15.39
N ILE A 222 4.64 7.93 -15.97
CA ILE A 222 3.92 9.13 -15.54
C ILE A 222 2.47 9.03 -16.02
N ILE A 223 1.53 9.29 -15.11
CA ILE A 223 0.09 9.40 -15.40
C ILE A 223 -0.38 10.83 -15.08
N LEU A 224 -1.23 11.38 -15.95
CA LEU A 224 -1.82 12.68 -15.71
C LEU A 224 -2.94 12.58 -14.68
N ILE A 225 -2.92 13.46 -13.69
CA ILE A 225 -4.11 13.82 -12.92
C ILE A 225 -4.74 15.06 -13.57
N ALA A 226 -6.04 15.00 -13.80
CA ALA A 226 -6.83 16.19 -14.12
C ALA A 226 -7.23 16.86 -12.79
N ASP A 227 -6.76 18.09 -12.61
CA ASP A 227 -7.20 19.00 -11.55
C ASP A 227 -8.61 19.55 -11.84
#